data_AF-A0A285N0Z5-F1
#
_entry.id   AF-A0A285N0Z5-F1
#
_cell.length_a   1.000
_cell.length_b   1.000
_cell.length_c   1.000
_cell.angle_alpha   90.00
_cell.angle_beta   90.00
_cell.angle_gamma   90.00
#
_symmetry.space_group_name_H-M   'P 1'
#
loop_
_entity.id
_entity.type
_entity.pdbx_description
1 polymer ?
#
loop_
_entity_poly.entity_id
_entity_poly.type
_entity_poly.pdbx_seq_one_letter_code
_entity_poly.pdbx_strand_id
1 'polypeptide(L)'
;MTYTDNPVGSIWHRWDPHIHIPGTLKNDNYGGGTKLNDFVNKINLSSPPIQVLGITDYYVLDSYERVLPIFKNGGMPNVKLLFPNIELRFAVNAGKGSPINVHLLVSPEDNEHVQKTKRFLRDLKFEYDGES
;
A
#
# COMPACT_ATOMS: atom_id res chain seq x y z
N MET A 1 -3.65 -14.21 17.96
CA MET A 1 -3.45 -12.76 17.98
C MET A 1 -3.57 -12.32 19.43
N THR A 2 -2.47 -11.97 20.09
CA THR A 2 -2.53 -11.46 21.47
C THR A 2 -2.71 -9.95 21.39
N TYR A 3 -3.91 -9.47 21.69
CA TYR A 3 -4.14 -8.05 21.94
C TYR A 3 -3.27 -7.65 23.13
N THR A 4 -2.30 -6.78 22.92
CA THR A 4 -1.65 -6.09 24.02
C THR A 4 -2.61 -5.01 24.49
N ASP A 5 -3.30 -5.26 25.60
CA ASP A 5 -3.95 -4.21 26.37
C ASP A 5 -2.90 -3.12 26.62
N ASN A 6 -3.18 -1.92 26.11
CA ASN A 6 -2.30 -0.80 26.33
C ASN A 6 -2.80 -0.02 27.55
N PRO A 7 -2.12 -0.12 28.71
CA PRO A 7 -2.59 0.46 29.97
C PRO A 7 -2.65 1.99 29.96
N VAL A 8 -2.09 2.66 28.93
CA VAL A 8 -2.11 4.12 28.78
C VAL A 8 -3.28 4.65 27.94
N GLY A 9 -4.16 3.79 27.43
CA GLY A 9 -5.30 4.18 26.58
C GLY A 9 -4.92 4.38 25.10
N SER A 10 -5.66 5.24 24.39
CA SER A 10 -5.44 5.50 22.96
C SER A 10 -4.09 6.19 22.72
N ILE A 11 -3.11 5.45 22.21
CA ILE A 11 -1.82 5.99 21.79
C ILE A 11 -1.81 6.30 20.29
N TRP A 12 -1.18 7.41 19.93
CA TRP A 12 -1.00 7.81 18.54
C TRP A 12 0.25 7.16 17.96
N HIS A 13 0.08 6.46 16.86
CA HIS A 13 1.18 5.85 16.11
C HIS A 13 1.31 6.52 14.74
N ARG A 14 2.54 6.56 14.20
CA ARG A 14 2.76 7.03 12.84
C ARG A 14 2.42 5.94 11.84
N TRP A 15 1.51 6.27 10.93
CA TRP A 15 1.02 5.41 9.86
C TRP A 15 1.26 6.11 8.53
N ASP A 16 1.84 5.40 7.58
CA ASP A 16 2.03 5.89 6.20
C ASP A 16 1.23 4.93 5.28
N PRO A 17 -0.10 5.14 5.10
CA PRO A 17 -0.98 4.19 4.39
C PRO A 17 -0.95 4.34 2.85
N HIS A 18 -0.29 5.37 2.35
CA HIS A 18 -0.22 5.68 0.93
C HIS A 18 1.22 6.07 0.56
N ILE A 19 2.00 5.09 0.12
CA ILE A 19 3.36 5.33 -0.38
C ILE A 19 3.63 4.54 -1.65
N HIS A 20 3.95 5.26 -2.72
CA HIS A 20 4.60 4.71 -3.91
C HIS A 20 6.08 4.49 -3.56
N ILE A 21 6.67 3.36 -3.98
CA ILE A 21 8.06 3.01 -3.65
C ILE A 21 8.97 3.01 -4.89
N PRO A 22 10.30 2.94 -4.75
CA PRO A 22 11.19 2.91 -5.90
C PRO A 22 10.84 1.81 -6.90
N GLY A 23 10.78 2.18 -8.18
CA GLY A 23 10.42 1.28 -9.28
C GLY A 23 8.96 0.87 -9.31
N THR A 24 8.03 1.63 -8.71
CA THR A 24 6.59 1.46 -9.01
C THR A 24 6.30 1.85 -10.46
N LEU A 25 5.24 1.29 -11.06
CA LEU A 25 4.91 1.52 -12.47
C LEU A 25 4.56 2.97 -12.78
N LYS A 26 4.00 3.70 -11.82
CA LYS A 26 3.57 5.09 -12.01
C LYS A 26 3.79 5.89 -10.73
N ASN A 27 4.19 7.15 -10.90
CA ASN A 27 4.61 8.05 -9.81
C ASN A 27 5.83 7.55 -9.04
N ASP A 28 6.78 6.91 -9.74
CA ASP A 28 8.11 6.66 -9.20
C ASP A 28 8.90 7.98 -9.11
N ASN A 29 8.82 8.60 -7.93
CA ASN A 29 9.50 9.86 -7.63
C ASN A 29 10.88 9.67 -6.99
N TYR A 30 11.44 8.46 -7.02
CA TYR A 30 12.72 8.18 -6.37
C TYR A 30 13.93 8.36 -7.28
N GLY A 31 13.68 8.60 -8.57
CA GLY A 31 14.70 8.60 -9.62
C GLY A 31 15.31 7.20 -9.78
N GLY A 32 15.71 6.81 -10.99
CA GLY A 32 16.19 5.46 -11.29
C GLY A 32 17.43 4.96 -10.51
N GLY A 33 17.99 5.77 -9.60
CA GLY A 33 19.13 5.43 -8.75
C GLY A 33 18.77 4.97 -7.32
N THR A 34 17.60 5.31 -6.78
CA THR A 34 17.26 4.92 -5.40
C THR A 34 16.88 3.44 -5.37
N LYS A 35 17.58 2.66 -4.55
CA LYS A 35 17.34 1.22 -4.45
C LYS A 35 16.28 0.93 -3.38
N LEU A 36 15.60 -0.21 -3.52
CA LEU A 36 14.66 -0.70 -2.52
C LEU A 36 15.28 -0.77 -1.11
N ASN A 37 16.56 -1.15 -1.01
CA ASN A 37 17.27 -1.19 0.27
C ASN A 37 17.40 0.19 0.92
N ASP A 38 17.62 1.25 0.13
CA ASP A 38 17.72 2.62 0.66
C ASP A 38 16.35 3.09 1.18
N PHE A 39 15.27 2.72 0.49
CA PHE A 39 13.92 2.95 0.96
C PHE A 39 13.64 2.24 2.29
N VAL A 40 13.95 0.94 2.39
CA VAL A 40 13.78 0.17 3.63
C VAL A 40 14.60 0.75 4.78
N ASN A 41 15.84 1.16 4.51
CA ASN A 41 16.68 1.84 5.50
C ASN A 41 16.06 3.14 6.00
N LYS A 42 15.48 3.96 5.10
CA LYS A 42 14.76 5.19 5.49
C LYS A 42 13.51 4.90 6.34
N ILE A 43 12.76 3.84 6.05
CA ILE A 43 11.64 3.39 6.90
C ILE A 43 12.15 3.04 8.31
N ASN A 44 13.23 2.28 8.40
CA ASN A 44 13.80 1.84 9.67
C ASN A 44 14.37 2.99 10.52
N LEU A 45 14.94 4.01 9.88
CA LEU A 45 15.50 5.19 10.53
C LEU A 45 14.49 6.32 10.78
N SER A 46 13.22 6.13 10.39
CA SER A 46 12.19 7.15 10.55
C SER A 46 11.95 7.51 12.02
N SER A 47 11.77 8.81 12.30
CA SER A 47 11.42 9.33 13.62
C SER A 47 10.25 10.31 13.51
N PRO A 48 9.12 10.11 14.22
CA PRO A 48 8.80 8.91 14.99
C PRO A 48 8.74 7.65 14.10
N PRO A 49 8.97 6.44 14.66
CA PRO A 49 8.96 5.20 13.88
C PRO A 49 7.61 4.95 13.22
N ILE A 50 7.65 4.62 11.92
CA ILE A 50 6.47 4.16 11.18
C ILE A 50 6.09 2.77 11.68
N GLN A 51 4.86 2.62 12.19
CA GLN A 51 4.34 1.34 12.67
C GLN A 51 3.40 0.66 11.68
N VAL A 52 2.82 1.41 10.76
CA VAL A 52 1.93 0.87 9.73
C VAL A 52 2.29 1.45 8.38
N LEU A 53 2.46 0.57 7.40
CA LEU A 53 2.92 0.92 6.06
C LEU A 53 1.97 0.33 5.02
N GLY A 54 1.35 1.20 4.23
CA GLY A 54 0.51 0.82 3.09
C GLY A 54 1.26 1.07 1.79
N ILE A 55 1.59 0.01 1.05
CA ILE A 55 2.29 0.14 -0.24
C ILE A 55 1.26 0.41 -1.34
N THR A 56 1.40 1.54 -2.01
CA THR A 56 0.47 1.98 -3.05
C THR A 56 0.96 1.61 -4.44
N ASP A 57 0.08 0.97 -5.21
CA ASP A 57 0.30 0.67 -6.63
C ASP A 57 -0.96 1.00 -7.45
N TYR A 58 -0.76 1.30 -8.73
CA TYR A 58 -1.84 1.55 -9.68
C TYR A 58 -2.33 0.24 -10.28
N TYR A 59 -3.56 -0.17 -9.96
CA TYR A 59 -4.23 -1.36 -10.50
C TYR A 59 -3.53 -2.72 -10.31
N VAL A 60 -2.38 -2.77 -9.61
CA VAL A 60 -1.56 -3.98 -9.41
C VAL A 60 -1.05 -4.06 -7.97
N LEU A 61 -0.21 -5.06 -7.66
CA LEU A 61 0.40 -5.26 -6.34
C LEU A 61 1.93 -5.49 -6.42
N ASP A 62 2.55 -5.23 -7.57
CA ASP A 62 3.93 -5.62 -7.84
C ASP A 62 4.92 -5.03 -6.83
N SER A 63 4.72 -3.79 -6.38
CA SER A 63 5.56 -3.19 -5.37
C SER A 63 5.33 -3.79 -4.00
N TYR A 64 4.08 -4.05 -3.64
CA TYR A 64 3.74 -4.74 -2.41
C TYR A 64 4.39 -6.14 -2.34
N GLU A 65 4.33 -6.92 -3.42
CA GLU A 65 4.94 -8.25 -3.51
C GLU A 65 6.47 -8.21 -3.37
N ARG A 66 7.14 -7.15 -3.85
CA ARG A 66 8.58 -6.95 -3.65
C ARG A 66 8.94 -6.68 -2.19
N VAL A 67 8.10 -5.94 -1.46
CA VAL A 67 8.34 -5.54 -0.05
C VAL A 67 7.92 -6.64 0.93
N LEU A 68 6.87 -7.39 0.62
CA LEU A 68 6.30 -8.42 1.49
C LEU A 68 7.32 -9.43 2.06
N PRO A 69 8.23 -10.04 1.28
CA PRO A 69 9.23 -10.97 1.82
C PRO A 69 10.21 -10.27 2.77
N ILE A 70 10.57 -9.00 2.52
CA ILE A 70 11.46 -8.23 3.40
C ILE A 70 10.77 -8.03 4.76
N PHE A 71 9.48 -7.67 4.75
CA PHE A 71 8.68 -7.54 5.96
C PHE A 71 8.55 -8.86 6.73
N LYS A 72 8.16 -9.95 6.04
CA LYS A 72 8.01 -11.28 6.64
C LYS A 72 9.31 -11.82 7.25
N ASN A 73 10.46 -11.43 6.68
CA ASN A 73 11.78 -11.80 7.20
C ASN A 73 12.32 -10.83 8.27
N GLY A 74 11.51 -9.88 8.75
CA GLY A 74 11.88 -8.97 9.83
C GLY A 74 12.75 -7.77 9.42
N GLY A 75 12.86 -7.48 8.11
CA GLY A 75 13.67 -6.37 7.59
C GLY A 75 13.14 -4.97 7.92
N MET A 76 11.94 -4.87 8.51
CA MET A 76 11.33 -3.62 8.97
C MET A 76 10.80 -3.76 10.42
N PRO A 77 11.68 -3.85 11.44
CA PRO A 77 11.31 -4.25 12.81
C PRO A 77 10.31 -3.30 13.50
N ASN A 78 10.28 -2.03 13.10
CA ASN A 78 9.37 -1.02 13.65
C ASN A 78 7.95 -1.11 13.05
N VAL A 79 7.83 -1.62 11.82
CA VAL A 79 6.54 -1.79 11.14
C VAL A 79 5.85 -3.02 11.72
N LYS A 80 4.62 -2.85 12.20
CA LYS A 80 3.77 -3.90 12.80
C LYS A 80 2.69 -4.38 11.84
N LEU A 81 2.32 -3.55 10.86
CA LEU A 81 1.34 -3.89 9.84
C LEU A 81 1.82 -3.39 8.47
N LEU A 82 1.89 -4.30 7.49
CA LEU A 82 2.13 -4.01 6.09
C LEU A 82 0.93 -4.48 5.26
N PHE A 83 0.31 -3.59 4.48
CA PHE A 83 -0.83 -3.92 3.62
C PHE A 83 -0.70 -3.32 2.21
N PRO A 84 -1.33 -3.90 1.19
CA PRO A 84 -1.40 -3.30 -0.13
C PRO A 84 -2.54 -2.27 -0.18
N ASN A 85 -2.26 -1.15 -0.85
CA ASN A 85 -3.19 -0.09 -1.17
C ASN A 85 -3.27 0.03 -2.70
N ILE A 86 -4.38 -0.30 -3.31
CA ILE A 86 -4.51 -0.23 -4.76
C ILE A 86 -5.23 1.06 -5.14
N GLU A 87 -4.54 1.94 -5.87
CA GLU A 87 -5.10 3.18 -6.39
C GLU A 87 -5.74 2.93 -7.76
N LEU A 88 -7.05 3.16 -7.84
CA LEU A 88 -7.86 3.11 -9.06
C LEU A 88 -8.21 4.55 -9.45
N ARG A 89 -8.03 4.88 -10.74
CA ARG A 89 -8.36 6.21 -11.27
C ARG A 89 -9.46 6.11 -12.32
N PHE A 90 -10.63 6.61 -12.00
CA PHE A 90 -11.75 6.66 -12.94
C PHE A 90 -11.66 7.90 -13.81
N ALA A 91 -11.79 7.72 -15.12
CA ALA A 91 -11.92 8.80 -16.09
C ALA A 91 -13.29 9.53 -16.00
N VAL A 92 -14.20 9.00 -15.16
CA VAL A 92 -15.51 9.58 -14.89
C VAL A 92 -15.34 10.91 -14.15
N ASN A 93 -15.48 12.00 -14.90
CA ASN A 93 -15.45 13.34 -14.36
C ASN A 93 -16.76 13.62 -13.62
N ALA A 94 -16.77 13.49 -12.29
CA ALA A 94 -17.75 14.21 -11.49
C ALA A 94 -17.42 15.71 -11.60
N GLY A 95 -17.96 16.41 -12.60
CA GLY A 95 -17.96 17.87 -12.81
C GLY A 95 -16.73 18.68 -12.31
N LYS A 96 -16.07 19.41 -13.22
CA LYS A 96 -14.82 20.20 -13.02
C LYS A 96 -13.50 19.41 -13.05
N GLY A 97 -13.40 18.39 -13.90
CA GLY A 97 -12.14 18.02 -14.56
C GLY A 97 -11.05 17.32 -13.73
N SER A 98 -11.33 16.88 -12.50
CA SER A 98 -10.41 16.02 -11.75
C SER A 98 -10.90 14.56 -11.71
N PRO A 99 -10.06 13.57 -12.06
CA PRO A 99 -10.38 12.15 -11.92
C PRO A 99 -10.75 11.78 -10.49
N ILE A 100 -11.67 10.81 -10.35
CA ILE A 100 -11.97 10.20 -9.05
C ILE A 100 -10.90 9.14 -8.76
N ASN A 101 -10.17 9.30 -7.65
CA ASN A 101 -9.23 8.30 -7.17
C ASN A 101 -9.90 7.47 -6.07
N VAL A 102 -9.98 6.16 -6.25
CA VAL A 102 -10.47 5.20 -5.25
C VAL A 102 -9.29 4.38 -4.75
N HIS A 103 -9.21 4.21 -3.43
CA HIS A 103 -8.19 3.38 -2.79
C HIS A 103 -8.83 2.12 -2.22
N LEU A 104 -8.37 0.96 -2.67
CA LEU A 104 -8.71 -0.33 -2.09
C LEU A 104 -7.61 -0.75 -1.12
N LEU A 105 -7.91 -0.68 0.18
CA LEU A 105 -7.02 -1.17 1.24
C LEU A 105 -7.38 -2.63 1.53
N VAL A 106 -6.46 -3.56 1.28
CA VAL A 106 -6.74 -4.99 1.48
C VAL A 106 -6.17 -5.45 2.80
N SER A 107 -6.98 -6.17 3.59
CA SER A 107 -6.50 -6.82 4.80
C SER A 107 -5.44 -7.88 4.47
N PRO A 108 -4.24 -7.83 5.10
CA PRO A 108 -3.20 -8.83 4.91
C PRO A 108 -3.38 -10.09 5.78
N GLU A 109 -4.45 -10.16 6.59
CA GLU A 109 -4.68 -11.27 7.54
C GLU A 109 -4.87 -12.62 6.87
N ASP A 110 -5.45 -12.64 5.67
CA ASP A 110 -5.58 -13.85 4.86
C ASP A 110 -4.26 -14.14 4.14
N ASN A 111 -3.68 -15.33 4.29
CA ASN A 111 -2.43 -15.71 3.62
C ASN A 111 -2.52 -15.67 2.08
N GLU A 112 -3.73 -15.75 1.53
CA GLU A 112 -3.98 -15.68 0.09
C GLU A 112 -4.38 -14.27 -0.39
N HIS A 113 -4.32 -13.24 0.46
CA HIS A 113 -4.80 -11.88 0.14
C HIS A 113 -4.23 -11.37 -1.20
N VAL A 114 -2.96 -11.62 -1.51
CA VAL A 114 -2.36 -11.21 -2.79
C VAL A 114 -3.07 -11.87 -3.97
N GLN A 115 -3.25 -13.20 -3.93
CA GLN A 115 -3.86 -13.94 -5.04
C GLN A 115 -5.34 -13.62 -5.18
N LYS A 116 -6.06 -13.48 -4.06
CA LYS A 116 -7.47 -13.09 -4.05
C LYS A 116 -7.66 -11.66 -4.58
N THR A 117 -6.77 -10.73 -4.23
CA THR A 117 -6.80 -9.36 -4.75
C THR A 117 -6.50 -9.33 -6.25
N LYS A 118 -5.47 -10.04 -6.72
CA LYS A 118 -5.18 -10.13 -8.16
C LYS A 118 -6.35 -10.69 -8.96
N ARG A 119 -7.02 -11.72 -8.44
CA ARG A 119 -8.25 -12.27 -9.04
C ARG A 119 -9.36 -11.23 -9.08
N PHE A 120 -9.61 -10.57 -7.95
CA PHE A 120 -10.59 -9.49 -7.86
C PHE A 120 -10.32 -8.38 -8.89
N LEU A 121 -9.09 -7.90 -8.98
CA LEU A 121 -8.70 -6.82 -9.92
C LEU A 121 -8.83 -7.24 -11.38
N ARG A 122 -8.52 -8.51 -11.71
CA ARG A 122 -8.69 -9.04 -13.07
C ARG A 122 -10.16 -9.12 -13.48
N ASP A 123 -11.03 -9.46 -12.54
CA ASP A 123 -12.45 -9.65 -12.79
C ASP A 123 -13.24 -8.33 -12.58
N LEU A 124 -12.55 -7.25 -12.19
CA LEU A 124 -13.12 -5.93 -11.93
C LEU A 124 -13.54 -5.27 -13.24
N LYS A 125 -14.85 -5.01 -13.35
CA LYS A 125 -15.48 -4.32 -14.48
C LYS A 125 -16.14 -3.05 -13.99
N PHE A 126 -16.17 -2.04 -14.85
CA PHE A 126 -16.83 -0.79 -14.56
C PHE A 126 -17.71 -0.42 -15.73
N GLU A 127 -18.98 -0.13 -15.45
CA GLU A 127 -19.89 0.42 -16.42
C GLU A 127 -19.90 1.94 -16.26
N TYR A 128 -19.67 2.67 -17.35
CA TYR A 128 -19.82 4.12 -17.39
C TYR A 128 -20.55 4.52 -18.66
N ASP A 129 -21.65 5.26 -18.49
CA ASP A 129 -22.48 5.76 -19.60
C ASP A 129 -22.90 4.69 -20.63
N GLY A 130 -23.11 3.44 -20.16
CA GLY A 130 -23.53 2.31 -21.01
C GLY A 130 -22.38 1.54 -21.68
N GLU A 131 -21.12 1.88 -21.40
CA GLU A 131 -19.95 1.14 -21.87
C GLU A 131 -19.33 0.33 -20.71
N SER A 132 -18.99 -0.94 -20.96
CA SER A 132 -18.48 -1.93 -19.99
C SER A 132 -17.07 -2.41 -20.29
#